data_AF-A0A0F9GD60-F1
#
_entry.id   AF-A0A0F9GD60-F1
#
_cell.length_a   1.000
_cell.length_b   1.000
_cell.length_c   1.000
_cell.angle_alpha   90.00
_cell.angle_beta   90.00
_cell.angle_gamma   90.00
#
_symmetry.space_group_name_H-M   'P 1'
#
loop_
_entity.id
_entity.type
_entity.pdbx_description
1 polymer ?
#
loop_
_entity_poly.entity_id
_entity_poly.type
_entity_poly.pdbx_seq_one_letter_code
_entity_poly.pdbx_strand_id
1 'polypeptide(L)'
;LNETEYLLTYTDDGGRNPYGQVPKPFGIYFMTIDGRRELLVADPTISCNQPVPLAARREPGVRPSPVDYRKQTGTYLVQDVYHGPGLQRVARGTIKRLRVVAIEFRAAVVGSNGNSGPAGGALVSTPVSINGTWDVKRVLGTTEVYEDGSAAFIVPARTPVYFQVLDENNHAVQTMRSWSTLQPGETFSCVGCHEDKNSTPAAEPVLSEAGRIGPKPLEPFYGQTAGFSFPQTIQPILDKHCVECHSRQTVADGKSTISLEATGELDGGSQKIWSDGYKTLANRKFASWVSPQSAPPMLSPYHTGAAKSPLIKLLVEGHEDVTLTQEDLDKLACWIDIGVPYCGEYTEKMNEEQLPTYNKYLAKRKHWEAVEAENIRELIEAGTENP
;
A
#
# COMPACT_ATOMS: atom_id res chain seq x y z
N LEU A 1 4.78 -40.05 9.56
CA LEU A 1 4.52 -38.71 10.12
C LEU A 1 3.05 -38.42 10.00
N ASN A 2 2.46 -37.80 11.02
CA ASN A 2 1.04 -37.51 11.13
C ASN A 2 0.86 -36.30 12.08
N GLU A 3 -0.37 -36.05 12.52
CA GLU A 3 -0.72 -34.96 13.43
C GLU A 3 -0.14 -35.10 14.85
N THR A 4 0.58 -36.18 15.17
CA THR A 4 1.21 -36.40 16.49
C THR A 4 2.70 -36.75 16.43
N GLU A 5 3.24 -36.92 15.22
CA GLU A 5 4.60 -37.40 14.97
C GLU A 5 5.22 -36.62 13.81
N TYR A 6 6.28 -35.87 14.11
CA TYR A 6 6.87 -34.92 13.19
C TYR A 6 8.39 -35.08 13.10
N LEU A 7 8.95 -34.62 11.99
CA LEU A 7 10.38 -34.34 11.91
C LEU A 7 10.60 -32.86 12.18
N LEU A 8 11.58 -32.54 13.00
CA LEU A 8 12.00 -31.16 13.19
C LEU A 8 13.52 -31.03 13.14
N THR A 9 13.93 -29.78 12.97
CA THR A 9 15.31 -29.37 13.14
C THR A 9 15.49 -28.80 14.56
N TYR A 10 16.42 -29.34 15.34
CA TYR A 10 16.59 -28.97 16.76
C TYR A 10 18.06 -28.92 17.18
N THR A 11 18.36 -28.05 18.14
CA THR A 11 19.63 -28.01 18.87
C THR A 11 19.31 -27.78 20.35
N ASP A 12 19.95 -28.55 21.22
CA ASP A 12 19.77 -28.53 22.67
C ASP A 12 20.49 -27.37 23.37
N ASP A 13 21.50 -26.78 22.72
CA ASP A 13 22.35 -25.76 23.33
C ASP A 13 21.77 -24.33 23.19
N GLY A 14 20.80 -24.13 22.29
CA GLY A 14 20.12 -22.86 22.03
C GLY A 14 21.05 -21.70 21.58
N GLY A 15 20.53 -20.78 20.77
CA GLY A 15 21.24 -19.53 20.51
C GLY A 15 21.05 -18.56 21.69
N ARG A 16 22.11 -18.18 22.41
CA ARG A 16 22.03 -17.09 23.43
C ARG A 16 21.81 -15.71 22.80
N ASN A 17 22.12 -15.57 21.51
CA ASN A 17 21.92 -14.36 20.72
C ASN A 17 20.91 -14.69 19.59
N PRO A 18 19.78 -13.97 19.48
CA PRO A 18 18.81 -14.18 18.41
C PRO A 18 19.36 -13.93 16.99
N TYR A 19 20.51 -13.26 16.87
CA TYR A 19 21.21 -12.96 15.61
C TYR A 19 22.61 -13.60 15.53
N GLY A 20 22.98 -14.43 16.51
CA GLY A 20 24.31 -15.06 16.58
C GLY A 20 24.32 -16.47 16.00
N GLN A 21 25.52 -16.98 15.69
CA GLN A 21 25.68 -18.40 15.38
C GLN A 21 25.28 -19.24 16.59
N VAL A 22 24.53 -20.32 16.35
CA VAL A 22 24.28 -21.32 17.38
C VAL A 22 25.59 -22.05 17.71
N PRO A 23 25.91 -22.28 18.99
CA PRO A 23 27.16 -22.95 19.39
C PRO A 23 27.29 -24.37 18.84
N LYS A 24 26.16 -25.03 18.62
CA LYS A 24 26.05 -26.39 18.11
C LYS A 24 25.14 -26.42 16.87
N PRO A 25 25.59 -27.00 15.75
CA PRO A 25 24.76 -27.19 14.58
C PRO A 25 23.46 -27.93 14.90
N PHE A 26 22.39 -27.61 14.19
CA PHE A 26 21.14 -28.32 14.36
C PHE A 26 21.20 -29.75 13.81
N GLY A 27 20.53 -30.68 14.47
CA GLY A 27 20.25 -32.02 13.96
C GLY A 27 18.79 -32.18 13.55
N ILE A 28 18.51 -33.24 12.79
CA ILE A 28 17.13 -33.67 12.48
C ILE A 28 16.71 -34.69 13.53
N TYR A 29 15.55 -34.44 14.13
CA TYR A 29 14.96 -35.28 15.16
C TYR A 29 13.60 -35.78 14.71
N PHE A 30 13.29 -37.02 15.08
CA PHE A 30 11.91 -37.46 15.23
C PHE A 30 11.37 -36.92 16.55
N MET A 31 10.14 -36.41 16.57
CA MET A 31 9.50 -35.93 17.78
C MET A 31 8.02 -36.26 17.80
N THR A 32 7.57 -36.72 18.96
CA THR A 32 6.16 -36.92 19.27
C THR A 32 5.57 -35.65 19.88
N ILE A 33 4.25 -35.49 19.80
CA ILE A 33 3.51 -34.32 20.28
C ILE A 33 3.69 -34.06 21.79
N ASP A 34 3.99 -35.11 22.56
CA ASP A 34 4.30 -35.04 23.99
C ASP A 34 5.73 -34.53 24.28
N GLY A 35 6.54 -34.30 23.25
CA GLY A 35 7.87 -33.72 23.36
C GLY A 35 9.01 -34.71 23.50
N ARG A 36 8.76 -36.03 23.44
CA ARG A 36 9.86 -37.01 23.32
C ARG A 36 10.54 -36.85 21.96
N ARG A 37 11.85 -36.94 21.96
CA ARG A 37 12.69 -36.69 20.78
C ARG A 37 13.72 -37.80 20.61
N GLU A 38 13.94 -38.19 19.37
CA GLU A 38 14.99 -39.12 18.97
C GLU A 38 15.84 -38.45 17.88
N LEU A 39 17.15 -38.42 18.08
CA LEU A 39 18.07 -37.88 17.09
C LEU A 39 18.17 -38.86 15.92
N LEU A 40 17.86 -38.39 14.70
CA LEU A 40 17.97 -39.20 13.48
C LEU A 40 19.29 -38.96 12.77
N VAL A 41 19.68 -37.68 12.63
CA VAL A 41 20.95 -37.29 12.01
C VAL A 41 21.44 -35.98 12.59
N ALA A 42 22.74 -35.90 12.84
CA ALA A 42 23.44 -34.66 13.14
C ALA A 42 24.78 -34.68 12.43
N ASP A 43 25.24 -33.51 12.02
CA ASP A 43 26.57 -33.29 11.52
C ASP A 43 27.28 -32.28 12.44
N PRO A 44 28.52 -32.55 12.88
CA PRO A 44 29.23 -31.66 13.81
C PRO A 44 29.71 -30.36 13.15
N THR A 45 29.67 -30.27 11.82
CA THR A 45 30.19 -29.14 11.03
C THR A 45 29.09 -28.32 10.35
N ILE A 46 27.96 -28.93 10.00
CA ILE A 46 26.85 -28.27 9.31
C ILE A 46 25.51 -28.55 9.99
N SER A 47 24.62 -27.55 10.00
CA SER A 47 23.26 -27.75 10.52
C SER A 47 22.42 -28.55 9.53
N CYS A 48 21.90 -29.70 9.97
CA CYS A 48 20.96 -30.51 9.22
C CYS A 48 19.56 -29.89 9.33
N ASN A 49 19.09 -29.22 8.26
CA ASN A 49 17.80 -28.53 8.23
C ASN A 49 16.86 -29.11 7.14
N GLN A 50 15.59 -28.69 7.17
CA GLN A 50 14.59 -28.92 6.10
C GLN A 50 14.45 -30.41 5.71
N PRO A 51 14.11 -31.31 6.66
CA PRO A 51 13.89 -32.72 6.32
C PRO A 51 12.75 -32.86 5.30
N VAL A 52 13.03 -33.49 4.15
CA VAL A 52 12.04 -33.85 3.14
C VAL A 52 11.94 -35.38 3.06
N PRO A 53 10.94 -36.01 3.72
CA PRO A 53 10.75 -37.45 3.64
C PRO A 53 10.47 -37.89 2.21
N LEU A 54 11.24 -38.87 1.73
CA LEU A 54 10.93 -39.60 0.50
C LEU A 54 9.81 -40.61 0.79
N ALA A 55 8.58 -40.21 0.54
CA ALA A 55 7.39 -41.02 0.76
C ALA A 55 6.35 -40.77 -0.34
N ALA A 56 5.58 -41.78 -0.71
CA ALA A 56 4.45 -41.63 -1.62
C ALA A 56 3.42 -40.66 -1.02
N ARG A 57 2.90 -39.74 -1.84
CA ARG A 57 1.86 -38.77 -1.45
C ARG A 57 0.76 -38.78 -2.49
N ARG A 58 -0.49 -38.61 -2.06
CA ARG A 58 -1.61 -38.41 -2.97
C ARG A 58 -1.46 -37.04 -3.63
N GLU A 59 -1.53 -37.01 -4.95
CA GLU A 59 -1.56 -35.76 -5.71
C GLU A 59 -2.83 -34.96 -5.34
N PRO A 60 -2.71 -33.69 -4.91
CA PRO A 60 -3.87 -32.85 -4.68
C PRO A 60 -4.67 -32.65 -5.98
N GLY A 61 -5.99 -32.47 -5.87
CA GLY A 61 -6.80 -32.13 -7.04
C GLY A 61 -6.38 -30.77 -7.62
N VAL A 62 -6.15 -30.73 -8.93
CA VAL A 62 -5.81 -29.50 -9.66
C VAL A 62 -7.10 -28.76 -10.01
N ARG A 63 -7.15 -27.46 -9.69
CA ARG A 63 -8.25 -26.57 -10.11
C ARG A 63 -7.85 -25.88 -11.41
N PRO A 64 -8.75 -25.75 -12.39
CA PRO A 64 -8.48 -24.96 -13.59
C PRO A 64 -8.09 -23.53 -13.24
N SER A 65 -7.07 -22.99 -13.91
CA SER A 65 -6.68 -21.60 -13.74
C SER A 65 -7.68 -20.66 -14.44
N PRO A 66 -8.25 -19.66 -13.73
CA PRO A 66 -9.09 -18.64 -14.34
C PRO A 66 -8.27 -17.53 -15.03
N VAL A 67 -6.94 -17.60 -15.00
CA VAL A 67 -6.05 -16.55 -15.50
C VAL A 67 -6.07 -16.50 -17.03
N ASP A 68 -6.30 -15.34 -17.62
CA ASP A 68 -6.24 -15.14 -19.06
C ASP A 68 -5.15 -14.13 -19.39
N TYR A 69 -3.94 -14.63 -19.70
CA TYR A 69 -2.78 -13.80 -20.02
C TYR A 69 -2.92 -12.92 -21.27
N ARG A 70 -3.97 -13.12 -22.08
CA ARG A 70 -4.32 -12.22 -23.20
C ARG A 70 -4.92 -10.91 -22.70
N LYS A 71 -5.38 -10.85 -21.45
CA LYS A 71 -5.89 -9.64 -20.79
C LYS A 71 -4.77 -8.94 -20.02
N GLN A 72 -4.95 -7.66 -19.75
CA GLN A 72 -4.03 -6.85 -18.93
C GLN A 72 -4.69 -6.30 -17.66
N THR A 73 -5.93 -6.70 -17.39
CA THR A 73 -6.76 -6.18 -16.33
C THR A 73 -7.45 -7.30 -15.56
N GLY A 74 -7.85 -6.99 -14.33
CA GLY A 74 -8.76 -7.79 -13.52
C GLY A 74 -9.96 -6.95 -13.07
N THR A 75 -10.95 -7.60 -12.47
CA THR A 75 -12.17 -6.95 -11.99
C THR A 75 -12.38 -7.18 -10.50
N TYR A 76 -12.73 -6.11 -9.79
CA TYR A 76 -13.27 -6.21 -8.43
C TYR A 76 -14.78 -5.98 -8.43
N LEU A 77 -15.49 -6.76 -7.61
CA LEU A 77 -16.90 -6.57 -7.27
C LEU A 77 -17.07 -6.50 -5.75
N VAL A 78 -17.49 -5.35 -5.24
CA VAL A 78 -17.92 -5.20 -3.85
C VAL A 78 -19.43 -5.29 -3.80
N GLN A 79 -19.96 -6.24 -3.02
CA GLN A 79 -21.40 -6.44 -2.95
C GLN A 79 -22.10 -5.36 -2.12
N ASP A 80 -21.57 -5.07 -0.92
CA ASP A 80 -22.07 -3.99 -0.09
C ASP A 80 -20.94 -3.46 0.81
N VAL A 81 -20.47 -2.23 0.57
CA VAL A 81 -19.42 -1.61 1.39
C VAL A 81 -19.82 -1.52 2.88
N TYR A 82 -21.12 -1.49 3.20
CA TYR A 82 -21.62 -1.40 4.57
C TYR A 82 -21.69 -2.76 5.28
N HIS A 83 -21.44 -3.85 4.57
CA HIS A 83 -21.33 -5.16 5.18
C HIS A 83 -19.94 -5.34 5.82
N GLY A 84 -19.91 -5.79 7.08
CA GLY A 84 -18.68 -6.00 7.83
C GLY A 84 -18.32 -4.85 8.79
N PRO A 85 -17.29 -5.06 9.63
CA PRO A 85 -16.96 -4.14 10.71
C PRO A 85 -16.26 -2.86 10.20
N GLY A 86 -15.74 -2.84 8.97
CA GLY A 86 -14.97 -1.73 8.42
C GLY A 86 -15.74 -0.42 8.30
N LEU A 87 -17.06 -0.48 8.10
CA LEU A 87 -17.97 0.67 8.07
C LEU A 87 -19.03 0.63 9.19
N GLN A 88 -18.76 -0.09 10.27
CA GLN A 88 -19.69 -0.16 11.39
C GLN A 88 -20.01 1.25 11.91
N ARG A 89 -21.31 1.54 12.05
CA ARG A 89 -21.86 2.85 12.50
C ARG A 89 -21.71 4.00 11.50
N VAL A 90 -21.28 3.75 10.28
CA VAL A 90 -21.43 4.71 9.17
C VAL A 90 -22.83 4.57 8.61
N ALA A 91 -23.53 5.69 8.43
CA ALA A 91 -24.87 5.68 7.86
C ALA A 91 -24.82 5.23 6.40
N ARG A 92 -25.77 4.39 5.98
CA ARG A 92 -25.93 4.05 4.55
C ARG A 92 -26.17 5.33 3.75
N GLY A 93 -25.53 5.43 2.60
CA GLY A 93 -25.55 6.60 1.73
C GLY A 93 -24.44 7.62 2.04
N THR A 94 -23.67 7.48 3.13
CA THR A 94 -22.49 8.34 3.38
C THR A 94 -21.42 8.14 2.32
N ILE A 95 -21.15 6.89 1.92
CA ILE A 95 -20.15 6.57 0.90
C ILE A 95 -20.72 6.87 -0.48
N LYS A 96 -20.02 7.72 -1.24
CA LYS A 96 -20.37 8.10 -2.61
C LYS A 96 -19.46 7.47 -3.66
N ARG A 97 -18.18 7.30 -3.32
CA ARG A 97 -17.16 6.81 -4.26
C ARG A 97 -16.20 5.87 -3.55
N LEU A 98 -15.52 5.03 -4.34
CA LEU A 98 -14.39 4.23 -3.92
C LEU A 98 -13.17 4.64 -4.74
N ARG A 99 -12.10 5.08 -4.06
CA ARG A 99 -10.79 5.40 -4.63
C ARG A 99 -9.93 4.14 -4.67
N VAL A 100 -9.30 3.90 -5.81
CA VAL A 100 -8.33 2.81 -5.99
C VAL A 100 -6.93 3.40 -6.08
N VAL A 101 -6.03 2.92 -5.23
CA VAL A 101 -4.66 3.40 -5.17
C VAL A 101 -3.70 2.24 -5.37
N ALA A 102 -2.85 2.35 -6.39
CA ALA A 102 -1.75 1.42 -6.64
C ALA A 102 -0.53 1.76 -5.77
N ILE A 103 0.25 0.72 -5.47
CA ILE A 103 1.52 0.82 -4.73
C ILE A 103 2.65 0.44 -5.67
N GLU A 104 3.69 1.26 -5.73
CA GLU A 104 4.90 0.94 -6.50
C GLU A 104 6.08 0.72 -5.56
N PHE A 105 6.87 -0.33 -5.82
CA PHE A 105 7.94 -0.75 -4.94
C PHE A 105 9.33 -0.28 -5.42
N ARG A 106 10.24 -0.05 -4.48
CA ARG A 106 11.61 0.40 -4.72
C ARG A 106 12.46 -0.65 -5.44
N ALA A 107 13.37 -0.21 -6.31
CA ALA A 107 14.34 -1.08 -6.99
C ALA A 107 15.59 -1.36 -6.16
N ALA A 108 15.97 -0.41 -5.30
CA ALA A 108 17.24 -0.40 -4.61
C ALA A 108 17.12 0.35 -3.29
N VAL A 109 18.16 0.18 -2.48
CA VAL A 109 18.40 0.96 -1.26
C VAL A 109 19.31 2.13 -1.61
N VAL A 110 18.82 3.33 -1.35
CA VAL A 110 19.51 4.63 -1.42
C VAL A 110 19.00 5.45 -0.27
N GLY A 111 19.88 5.79 0.67
CA GLY A 111 19.52 6.49 1.89
C GLY A 111 18.47 5.76 2.73
N SER A 112 18.13 6.37 3.85
CA SER A 112 17.05 5.90 4.72
C SER A 112 16.55 6.98 5.64
N ASN A 113 15.30 6.88 6.06
CA ASN A 113 14.85 7.44 7.33
C ASN A 113 14.33 6.32 8.23
N GLY A 114 13.85 6.66 9.41
CA GLY A 114 13.32 5.70 10.37
C GLY A 114 11.97 6.15 10.91
N ASN A 115 11.15 5.18 11.29
CA ASN A 115 9.94 5.42 12.05
C ASN A 115 9.84 4.43 13.21
N SER A 116 9.05 4.80 14.22
CA SER A 116 8.77 3.97 15.38
C SER A 116 7.34 4.16 15.84
N GLY A 117 6.80 3.16 16.52
CA GLY A 117 5.45 3.19 17.06
C GLY A 117 5.06 1.86 17.70
N PRO A 118 3.78 1.68 18.03
CA PRO A 118 3.27 0.44 18.63
C PRO A 118 3.59 -0.84 17.85
N ALA A 119 3.76 -0.74 16.52
CA ALA A 119 4.16 -1.87 15.67
C ALA A 119 5.68 -2.12 15.61
N GLY A 120 6.49 -1.41 16.40
CA GLY A 120 7.95 -1.53 16.44
C GLY A 120 8.67 -0.37 15.74
N GLY A 121 9.94 -0.57 15.41
CA GLY A 121 10.75 0.37 14.62
C GLY A 121 11.05 -0.19 13.23
N ALA A 122 11.05 0.67 12.21
CA ALA A 122 11.43 0.28 10.85
C ALA A 122 12.43 1.29 10.25
N LEU A 123 13.44 0.75 9.58
CA LEU A 123 14.30 1.49 8.66
C LEU A 123 13.61 1.55 7.30
N VAL A 124 13.30 2.76 6.82
CA VAL A 124 12.67 2.96 5.52
C VAL A 124 13.74 3.35 4.51
N SER A 125 14.13 2.37 3.69
CA SER A 125 15.10 2.58 2.60
C SER A 125 14.47 3.30 1.41
N THR A 126 15.22 4.25 0.83
CA THR A 126 14.75 5.13 -0.27
C THR A 126 13.37 5.71 0.02
N PRO A 127 13.25 6.50 1.09
CA PRO A 127 11.96 6.99 1.55
C PRO A 127 11.36 7.96 0.52
N VAL A 128 10.03 7.91 0.40
CA VAL A 128 9.23 8.82 -0.43
C VAL A 128 8.43 9.82 0.41
N SER A 129 8.58 9.76 1.73
CA SER A 129 7.91 10.61 2.71
C SER A 129 8.74 10.71 4.00
N ILE A 130 8.40 11.67 4.87
CA ILE A 130 8.90 11.74 6.26
C ILE A 130 7.79 11.26 7.19
N ASN A 131 7.96 10.10 7.84
CA ASN A 131 6.95 9.48 8.72
C ASN A 131 5.55 9.28 8.09
N GLY A 132 5.48 9.24 6.75
CA GLY A 132 4.29 8.99 5.96
C GLY A 132 4.29 7.59 5.35
N THR A 133 3.73 7.48 4.15
CA THR A 133 3.76 6.26 3.33
C THR A 133 5.18 5.76 3.06
N TRP A 134 5.37 4.44 3.08
CA TRP A 134 6.65 3.79 2.80
C TRP A 134 6.98 3.68 1.32
N ASP A 135 5.95 3.65 0.49
CA ASP A 135 6.06 3.34 -0.92
C ASP A 135 5.32 4.38 -1.74
N VAL A 136 5.72 4.51 -3.00
CA VAL A 136 5.07 5.39 -3.97
C VAL A 136 3.60 4.98 -4.08
N LYS A 137 2.72 5.98 -4.09
CA LYS A 137 1.27 5.80 -4.23
C LYS A 137 0.82 6.42 -5.53
N ARG A 138 0.09 5.68 -6.34
CA ARG A 138 -0.54 6.18 -7.57
C ARG A 138 -2.04 6.05 -7.46
N VAL A 139 -2.75 7.17 -7.53
CA VAL A 139 -4.22 7.16 -7.56
C VAL A 139 -4.64 6.71 -8.96
N LEU A 140 -5.18 5.50 -9.08
CA LEU A 140 -5.63 4.98 -10.38
C LEU A 140 -6.95 5.63 -10.81
N GLY A 141 -7.72 6.12 -9.84
CA GLY A 141 -8.98 6.80 -10.06
C GLY A 141 -10.00 6.41 -9.01
N THR A 142 -11.26 6.68 -9.33
CA THR A 142 -12.40 6.36 -8.47
C THR A 142 -13.51 5.65 -9.24
N THR A 143 -14.36 4.94 -8.53
CA THR A 143 -15.61 4.40 -9.06
C THR A 143 -16.77 4.83 -8.17
N GLU A 144 -17.97 4.86 -8.72
CA GLU A 144 -19.21 5.12 -7.99
C GLU A 144 -19.50 3.96 -7.02
N VAL A 145 -20.04 4.30 -5.85
CA VAL A 145 -20.70 3.33 -4.97
C VAL A 145 -22.19 3.60 -5.09
N TYR A 146 -22.94 2.60 -5.57
CA TYR A 146 -24.38 2.74 -5.79
C TYR A 146 -25.15 2.82 -4.46
N GLU A 147 -26.44 3.16 -4.52
CA GLU A 147 -27.29 3.34 -3.34
C GLU A 147 -27.44 2.05 -2.51
N ASP A 148 -27.37 0.89 -3.17
CA ASP A 148 -27.33 -0.43 -2.52
C ASP A 148 -25.96 -0.75 -1.88
N GLY A 149 -24.97 0.14 -1.98
CA GLY A 149 -23.64 0.03 -1.39
C GLY A 149 -22.65 -0.77 -2.24
N SER A 150 -23.07 -1.22 -3.42
CA SER A 150 -22.25 -2.03 -4.32
C SER A 150 -21.32 -1.18 -5.19
N ALA A 151 -20.22 -1.79 -5.64
CA ALA A 151 -19.29 -1.18 -6.60
C ALA A 151 -18.63 -2.26 -7.47
N ALA A 152 -18.40 -1.98 -8.75
CA ALA A 152 -17.70 -2.89 -9.66
C ALA A 152 -16.76 -2.11 -10.59
N PHE A 153 -15.49 -2.50 -10.61
CA PHE A 153 -14.47 -1.70 -11.30
C PHE A 153 -13.32 -2.54 -11.85
N ILE A 154 -12.74 -2.03 -12.93
CA ILE A 154 -11.61 -2.66 -13.64
C ILE A 154 -10.31 -2.05 -13.13
N VAL A 155 -9.32 -2.89 -12.84
CA VAL A 155 -7.97 -2.48 -12.42
C VAL A 155 -6.90 -3.12 -13.31
N PRO A 156 -5.69 -2.54 -13.38
CA PRO A 156 -4.54 -3.21 -13.98
C PRO A 156 -4.25 -4.54 -13.27
N ALA A 157 -4.00 -5.60 -14.03
CA ALA A 157 -3.56 -6.88 -13.50
C ALA A 157 -2.12 -6.77 -12.98
N ARG A 158 -1.72 -7.68 -12.08
CA ARG A 158 -0.39 -7.77 -11.47
C ARG A 158 0.08 -6.47 -10.81
N THR A 159 -0.88 -5.61 -10.44
CA THR A 159 -0.63 -4.33 -9.81
C THR A 159 -1.23 -4.36 -8.40
N PRO A 160 -0.43 -4.20 -7.34
CA PRO A 160 -0.94 -4.19 -5.99
C PRO A 160 -1.76 -2.91 -5.76
N VAL A 161 -3.02 -3.08 -5.40
CA VAL A 161 -3.98 -1.99 -5.15
C VAL A 161 -4.60 -2.11 -3.77
N TYR A 162 -4.99 -0.97 -3.20
CA TYR A 162 -5.85 -0.89 -2.03
C TYR A 162 -6.95 0.14 -2.25
N PHE A 163 -7.98 0.10 -1.40
CA PHE A 163 -9.19 0.89 -1.57
C PHE A 163 -9.38 1.89 -0.43
N GLN A 164 -9.96 3.03 -0.77
CA GLN A 164 -10.52 3.98 0.19
C GLN A 164 -11.97 4.27 -0.20
N VAL A 165 -12.89 4.11 0.73
CA VAL A 165 -14.28 4.55 0.53
C VAL A 165 -14.41 6.00 0.96
N LEU A 166 -15.08 6.80 0.13
CA LEU A 166 -15.06 8.26 0.18
C LEU A 166 -16.47 8.80 0.44
N ASP A 167 -16.56 9.86 1.23
CA ASP A 167 -17.81 10.59 1.45
C ASP A 167 -18.10 11.63 0.36
N GLU A 168 -19.15 12.43 0.56
CA GLU A 168 -19.57 13.50 -0.35
C GLU A 168 -18.53 14.61 -0.56
N ASN A 169 -17.58 14.77 0.37
CA ASN A 169 -16.50 15.75 0.30
C ASN A 169 -15.21 15.13 -0.26
N ASN A 170 -15.29 13.93 -0.84
CA ASN A 170 -14.13 13.18 -1.38
C ASN A 170 -13.08 12.83 -0.31
N HIS A 171 -13.46 12.81 0.97
CA HIS A 171 -12.59 12.43 2.08
C HIS A 171 -12.68 10.92 2.36
N ALA A 172 -11.54 10.29 2.66
CA ALA A 172 -11.51 8.89 3.05
C ALA A 172 -12.24 8.65 4.38
N VAL A 173 -13.31 7.85 4.33
CA VAL A 173 -14.06 7.37 5.50
C VAL A 173 -13.37 6.16 6.11
N GLN A 174 -12.90 5.24 5.27
CA GLN A 174 -12.16 4.06 5.69
C GLN A 174 -11.11 3.72 4.63
N THR A 175 -9.95 3.24 5.08
CA THR A 175 -8.84 2.83 4.22
C THR A 175 -8.50 1.37 4.46
N MET A 176 -8.42 0.59 3.39
CA MET A 176 -7.84 -0.74 3.42
C MET A 176 -6.34 -0.63 3.78
N ARG A 177 -5.95 -1.14 4.95
CA ARG A 177 -4.55 -1.13 5.44
C ARG A 177 -3.76 -2.39 5.04
N SER A 178 -4.18 -3.00 3.94
CA SER A 178 -3.54 -4.10 3.23
C SER A 178 -3.63 -3.81 1.74
N TRP A 179 -3.14 -4.69 0.89
CA TRP A 179 -3.27 -4.56 -0.56
C TRP A 179 -3.65 -5.91 -1.16
N SER A 180 -4.25 -5.88 -2.34
CA SER A 180 -4.62 -7.05 -3.13
C SER A 180 -4.12 -6.88 -4.56
N THR A 181 -3.89 -7.98 -5.25
CA THR A 181 -3.47 -8.00 -6.66
C THR A 181 -4.31 -9.03 -7.40
N LEU A 182 -4.69 -8.72 -8.64
CA LEU A 182 -5.42 -9.63 -9.50
C LEU A 182 -4.52 -10.13 -10.63
N GLN A 183 -4.64 -11.40 -10.97
CA GLN A 183 -4.07 -11.95 -12.18
C GLN A 183 -4.85 -11.46 -13.42
N PRO A 184 -4.24 -11.54 -14.62
CA PRO A 184 -4.93 -11.22 -15.87
C PRO A 184 -6.27 -11.96 -16.00
N GLY A 185 -7.35 -11.21 -16.24
CA GLY A 185 -8.71 -11.76 -16.41
C GLY A 185 -9.41 -12.22 -15.13
N GLU A 186 -8.73 -12.16 -13.98
CA GLU A 186 -9.31 -12.57 -12.70
C GLU A 186 -10.44 -11.62 -12.28
N THR A 187 -11.48 -12.20 -11.68
CA THR A 187 -12.54 -11.45 -11.00
C THR A 187 -12.54 -11.84 -9.54
N PHE A 188 -12.43 -10.85 -8.66
CA PHE A 188 -12.48 -11.04 -7.22
C PHE A 188 -13.68 -10.31 -6.63
N SER A 189 -14.45 -10.99 -5.78
CA SER A 189 -15.62 -10.39 -5.12
C SER A 189 -15.43 -10.34 -3.61
N CYS A 190 -15.65 -9.16 -3.03
CA CYS A 190 -15.78 -8.96 -1.59
C CYS A 190 -17.26 -8.92 -1.22
N VAL A 191 -17.63 -9.51 -0.09
CA VAL A 191 -18.98 -9.36 0.47
C VAL A 191 -19.15 -7.94 1.01
N GLY A 192 -18.12 -7.40 1.65
CA GLY A 192 -18.12 -6.02 2.10
C GLY A 192 -16.76 -5.48 2.51
N CYS A 193 -16.76 -4.58 3.48
CA CYS A 193 -15.54 -3.94 3.97
C CYS A 193 -15.04 -4.65 5.23
N HIS A 194 -14.09 -5.57 5.02
CA HIS A 194 -13.33 -6.25 6.08
C HIS A 194 -14.14 -7.28 6.89
N GLU A 195 -15.09 -7.92 6.21
CA GLU A 195 -15.88 -9.05 6.67
C GLU A 195 -15.04 -10.26 7.11
N ASP A 196 -15.68 -11.22 7.79
CA ASP A 196 -15.04 -12.49 8.10
C ASP A 196 -14.72 -13.26 6.80
N LYS A 197 -13.58 -13.94 6.75
CA LYS A 197 -13.14 -14.69 5.56
C LYS A 197 -14.05 -15.89 5.24
N ASN A 198 -14.87 -16.32 6.19
CA ASN A 198 -15.88 -17.35 6.02
C ASN A 198 -17.28 -16.78 5.74
N SER A 199 -17.41 -15.45 5.67
CA SER A 199 -18.65 -14.83 5.21
C SER A 199 -18.88 -15.18 3.75
N THR A 200 -20.13 -15.52 3.44
CA THR A 200 -20.59 -15.68 2.07
C THR A 200 -21.47 -14.51 1.69
N PRO A 201 -21.57 -14.19 0.39
CA PRO A 201 -22.61 -13.33 -0.15
C PRO A 201 -23.99 -13.68 0.42
N ALA A 202 -24.82 -12.68 0.69
CA ALA A 202 -26.22 -12.93 0.98
C ALA A 202 -26.87 -13.59 -0.25
N ALA A 203 -27.65 -14.66 -0.03
CA ALA A 203 -28.39 -15.33 -1.09
C ALA A 203 -29.64 -14.51 -1.47
N GLU A 204 -29.42 -13.31 -1.99
CA GLU A 204 -30.48 -12.44 -2.48
C GLU A 204 -30.88 -12.84 -3.91
N PRO A 205 -32.18 -12.83 -4.25
CA PRO A 205 -32.66 -13.20 -5.58
C PRO A 205 -32.30 -12.15 -6.65
N VAL A 206 -31.86 -10.95 -6.25
CA VAL A 206 -31.52 -9.85 -7.16
C VAL A 206 -30.04 -9.55 -7.05
N LEU A 207 -29.35 -9.49 -8.19
CA LEU A 207 -27.97 -9.03 -8.25
C LEU A 207 -27.87 -7.60 -7.73
N SER A 208 -26.77 -7.28 -7.04
CA SER A 208 -26.47 -5.89 -6.70
C SER A 208 -26.46 -5.01 -7.95
N GLU A 209 -26.69 -3.71 -7.77
CA GLU A 209 -26.73 -2.75 -8.85
C GLU A 209 -25.43 -2.75 -9.67
N ALA A 210 -24.28 -2.80 -8.99
CA ALA A 210 -22.99 -2.98 -9.63
C ALA A 210 -22.86 -4.30 -10.40
N GLY A 211 -23.41 -5.39 -9.88
CA GLY A 211 -23.43 -6.69 -10.56
C GLY A 211 -24.29 -6.68 -11.83
N ARG A 212 -25.42 -5.96 -11.81
CA ARG A 212 -26.32 -5.79 -12.96
C ARG A 212 -25.74 -4.87 -14.03
N ILE A 213 -25.14 -3.76 -13.64
CA ILE A 213 -24.54 -2.78 -14.56
C ILE A 213 -23.23 -3.30 -15.14
N GLY A 214 -22.48 -4.05 -14.34
CA GLY A 214 -21.15 -4.56 -14.69
C GLY A 214 -20.01 -3.59 -14.33
N PRO A 215 -18.77 -4.08 -14.36
CA PRO A 215 -17.60 -3.29 -13.97
C PRO A 215 -17.29 -2.19 -14.98
N LYS A 216 -16.95 -1.00 -14.47
CA LYS A 216 -16.53 0.15 -15.30
C LYS A 216 -15.04 0.44 -15.14
N PRO A 217 -14.38 1.08 -16.14
CA PRO A 217 -13.08 1.71 -15.93
C PRO A 217 -13.16 2.75 -14.81
N LEU A 218 -12.03 2.97 -14.12
CA LEU A 218 -11.93 4.00 -13.10
C LEU A 218 -11.99 5.40 -13.72
N GLU A 219 -12.71 6.32 -13.07
CA GLU A 219 -12.68 7.74 -13.40
C GLU A 219 -11.35 8.35 -12.95
N PRO A 220 -10.56 8.96 -13.85
CA PRO A 220 -9.25 9.51 -13.52
C PRO A 220 -9.33 10.62 -12.47
N PHE A 221 -8.35 10.66 -11.57
CA PHE A 221 -8.25 11.70 -10.55
C PHE A 221 -7.55 12.94 -11.13
N TYR A 222 -8.32 13.91 -11.64
CA TYR A 222 -7.83 15.20 -12.18
C TYR A 222 -6.66 15.06 -13.18
N GLY A 223 -6.73 14.05 -14.06
CA GLY A 223 -5.70 13.79 -15.06
C GLY A 223 -4.38 13.22 -14.52
N GLN A 224 -4.32 12.82 -13.25
CA GLN A 224 -3.14 12.20 -12.66
C GLN A 224 -2.84 10.84 -13.32
N THR A 225 -1.71 10.74 -13.99
CA THR A 225 -1.25 9.50 -14.66
C THR A 225 -0.01 8.89 -14.03
N ALA A 226 0.64 9.55 -13.09
CA ALA A 226 1.87 9.09 -12.42
C ALA A 226 1.66 8.96 -10.90
N GLY A 227 2.69 8.51 -10.19
CA GLY A 227 2.67 8.53 -8.72
C GLY A 227 2.41 9.93 -8.16
N PHE A 228 1.81 9.99 -6.98
CA PHE A 228 1.38 11.23 -6.34
C PHE A 228 2.60 12.00 -5.82
N SER A 229 2.97 13.07 -6.52
CA SER A 229 4.11 13.93 -6.22
C SER A 229 3.64 15.21 -5.54
N PHE A 230 4.12 15.48 -4.32
CA PHE A 230 3.86 16.74 -3.64
C PHE A 230 4.44 17.94 -4.42
N PRO A 231 5.71 17.92 -4.90
CA PRO A 231 6.24 18.99 -5.73
C PRO A 231 5.43 19.30 -6.99
N GLN A 232 4.80 18.29 -7.61
CA GLN A 232 4.05 18.49 -8.86
C GLN A 232 2.55 18.74 -8.65
N THR A 233 1.99 18.29 -7.52
CA THR A 233 0.54 18.30 -7.28
C THR A 233 0.13 19.31 -6.23
N ILE A 234 0.87 19.42 -5.12
CA ILE A 234 0.51 20.24 -3.96
C ILE A 234 1.28 21.56 -3.95
N GLN A 235 2.57 21.53 -4.23
CA GLN A 235 3.39 22.75 -4.22
C GLN A 235 2.84 23.85 -5.15
N PRO A 236 2.32 23.56 -6.37
CA PRO A 236 1.71 24.61 -7.20
C PRO A 236 0.49 25.29 -6.56
N ILE A 237 -0.27 24.57 -5.74
CA ILE A 237 -1.39 25.13 -4.98
C ILE A 237 -0.82 26.09 -3.92
N LEU A 238 0.21 25.67 -3.19
CA LEU A 238 0.86 26.49 -2.17
C LEU A 238 1.52 27.73 -2.77
N ASP A 239 2.22 27.59 -3.90
CA ASP A 239 2.89 28.70 -4.59
C ASP A 239 1.89 29.76 -5.02
N LYS A 240 0.71 29.34 -5.50
CA LYS A 240 -0.35 30.23 -5.97
C LYS A 240 -1.09 30.91 -4.82
N HIS A 241 -1.31 30.22 -3.70
CA HIS A 241 -2.29 30.64 -2.69
C HIS A 241 -1.70 30.95 -1.31
N CYS A 242 -0.45 30.53 -1.02
CA CYS A 242 0.06 30.53 0.35
C CYS A 242 1.46 31.13 0.49
N VAL A 243 2.35 30.94 -0.50
CA VAL A 243 3.77 31.32 -0.37
C VAL A 243 3.99 32.82 -0.21
N GLU A 244 3.13 33.67 -0.78
CA GLU A 244 3.21 35.12 -0.60
C GLU A 244 3.24 35.52 0.89
N CYS A 245 2.35 34.93 1.69
CA CYS A 245 2.26 35.16 3.13
C CYS A 245 3.13 34.22 3.97
N HIS A 246 3.49 33.05 3.44
CA HIS A 246 4.26 32.01 4.14
C HIS A 246 5.55 31.65 3.37
N SER A 247 6.48 32.60 3.30
CA SER A 247 7.82 32.41 2.74
C SER A 247 8.92 32.57 3.78
N ARG A 248 10.14 32.11 3.48
CA ARG A 248 11.33 32.37 4.31
C ARG A 248 11.53 33.87 4.59
N GLN A 249 11.24 34.73 3.61
CA GLN A 249 11.36 36.19 3.80
C GLN A 249 10.34 36.69 4.83
N THR A 250 9.07 36.29 4.71
CA THR A 250 8.04 36.69 5.70
C THR A 250 8.31 36.14 7.10
N VAL A 251 9.00 34.98 7.20
CA VAL A 251 9.50 34.46 8.48
C VAL A 251 10.63 35.33 9.03
N ALA A 252 11.61 35.71 8.19
CA ALA A 252 12.71 36.60 8.60
C ALA A 252 12.21 37.99 9.04
N ASP A 253 11.14 38.49 8.41
CA ASP A 253 10.48 39.75 8.74
C ASP A 253 9.56 39.66 9.97
N GLY A 254 9.35 38.46 10.54
CA GLY A 254 8.46 38.23 11.68
C GLY A 254 6.97 38.29 11.37
N LYS A 255 6.58 38.24 10.09
CA LYS A 255 5.18 38.26 9.61
C LYS A 255 4.55 36.88 9.53
N SER A 256 5.36 35.83 9.36
CA SER A 256 4.93 34.43 9.37
C SER A 256 5.76 33.62 10.37
N THR A 257 5.18 32.52 10.84
CA THR A 257 5.90 31.54 11.69
C THR A 257 6.38 30.32 10.91
N ILE A 258 5.99 30.19 9.64
CA ILE A 258 6.26 29.04 8.78
C ILE A 258 6.61 29.46 7.35
N SER A 259 7.36 28.61 6.66
CA SER A 259 7.59 28.70 5.21
C SER A 259 6.91 27.54 4.50
N LEU A 260 6.27 27.85 3.37
CA LEU A 260 5.62 26.91 2.47
C LEU A 260 6.28 26.84 1.10
N GLU A 261 7.48 27.41 0.95
CA GLU A 261 8.22 27.42 -0.31
C GLU A 261 8.66 26.00 -0.74
N ALA A 262 8.82 25.83 -2.05
CA ALA A 262 9.35 24.63 -2.69
C ALA A 262 10.84 24.37 -2.36
N THR A 263 11.52 25.36 -1.80
CA THR A 263 12.95 25.32 -1.46
C THR A 263 13.20 24.28 -0.38
N GLY A 264 14.27 23.50 -0.53
CA GLY A 264 14.67 22.46 0.40
C GLY A 264 16.18 22.25 0.40
N GLU A 265 16.66 21.52 1.38
CA GLU A 265 18.08 21.15 1.51
C GLU A 265 18.21 19.63 1.44
N LEU A 266 19.38 19.15 1.01
CA LEU A 266 19.68 17.74 0.97
C LEU A 266 19.73 17.18 2.40
N ASP A 267 18.86 16.23 2.69
CA ASP A 267 18.93 15.43 3.90
C ASP A 267 19.90 14.27 3.69
N GLY A 268 21.04 14.31 4.38
CA GLY A 268 22.11 13.31 4.24
C GLY A 268 21.69 11.90 4.63
N GLY A 269 20.70 11.73 5.52
CA GLY A 269 20.20 10.40 5.90
C GLY A 269 19.40 9.74 4.78
N SER A 270 18.36 10.43 4.31
CA SER A 270 17.44 9.93 3.28
C SER A 270 17.97 10.07 1.85
N GLN A 271 18.99 10.90 1.63
CA GLN A 271 19.49 11.27 0.29
C GLN A 271 18.41 11.93 -0.57
N LYS A 272 17.55 12.74 0.06
CA LYS A 272 16.42 13.44 -0.55
C LYS A 272 16.45 14.94 -0.23
N ILE A 273 15.92 15.76 -1.14
CA ILE A 273 15.70 17.20 -0.92
C ILE A 273 14.22 17.43 -0.58
N TRP A 274 13.92 17.69 0.70
CA TRP A 274 12.58 17.95 1.20
C TRP A 274 12.28 19.45 1.23
N SER A 275 11.24 19.90 0.53
CA SER A 275 10.79 21.30 0.54
C SER A 275 10.32 21.75 1.92
N ASP A 276 10.37 23.05 2.17
CA ASP A 276 9.82 23.66 3.38
C ASP A 276 8.31 23.45 3.48
N GLY A 277 7.58 23.64 2.38
CA GLY A 277 6.14 23.33 2.31
C GLY A 277 5.81 21.92 2.77
N TYR A 278 6.56 20.93 2.30
CA TYR A 278 6.36 19.55 2.73
C TYR A 278 6.69 19.34 4.22
N LYS A 279 7.87 19.77 4.68
CA LYS A 279 8.28 19.61 6.09
C LYS A 279 7.31 20.30 7.06
N THR A 280 6.75 21.44 6.66
CA THR A 280 5.75 22.18 7.42
C THR A 280 4.42 21.43 7.47
N LEU A 281 3.85 21.06 6.33
CA LEU A 281 2.49 20.51 6.26
C LEU A 281 2.41 19.01 6.55
N ALA A 282 3.47 18.23 6.26
CA ALA A 282 3.59 16.82 6.65
C ALA A 282 3.94 16.69 8.15
N ASN A 283 3.17 17.41 8.97
CA ASN A 283 3.30 17.50 10.41
C ASN A 283 1.93 17.25 11.05
N ARG A 284 1.92 16.52 12.16
CA ARG A 284 0.70 16.15 12.89
C ARG A 284 -0.12 17.33 13.39
N LYS A 285 0.47 18.53 13.47
CA LYS A 285 -0.23 19.78 13.78
C LYS A 285 -1.19 20.22 12.68
N PHE A 286 -0.91 19.90 11.42
CA PHE A 286 -1.69 20.35 10.27
C PHE A 286 -2.45 19.21 9.59
N ALA A 287 -1.82 18.04 9.47
CA ALA A 287 -2.39 16.89 8.78
C ALA A 287 -2.46 15.65 9.67
N SER A 288 -3.55 14.89 9.54
CA SER A 288 -3.80 13.65 10.25
C SER A 288 -3.83 12.48 9.27
N TRP A 289 -2.82 11.61 9.32
CA TRP A 289 -2.75 10.36 8.54
C TRP A 289 -2.50 9.15 9.46
N VAL A 290 -2.72 7.93 8.99
CA VAL A 290 -2.37 6.75 9.80
C VAL A 290 -0.85 6.69 9.97
N SER A 291 -0.36 6.52 11.20
CA SER A 291 1.08 6.31 11.43
C SER A 291 1.53 5.03 10.72
N PRO A 292 2.67 5.04 9.99
CA PRO A 292 3.19 3.82 9.36
C PRO A 292 3.45 2.69 10.37
N GLN A 293 3.74 3.04 11.63
CA GLN A 293 3.98 2.08 12.73
C GLN A 293 2.79 1.99 13.69
N SER A 294 1.58 2.33 13.23
CA SER A 294 0.36 2.06 13.98
C SER A 294 0.13 0.56 14.14
N ALA A 295 -0.51 0.17 15.24
CA ALA A 295 -0.83 -1.24 15.49
C ALA A 295 -1.69 -1.84 14.37
N PRO A 296 -1.59 -3.16 14.13
CA PRO A 296 -2.30 -3.83 13.04
C PRO A 296 -3.84 -3.92 13.18
N PRO A 297 -4.49 -3.79 14.35
CA PRO A 297 -5.95 -3.84 14.42
C PRO A 297 -6.62 -2.80 13.52
N MET A 298 -7.82 -3.14 13.06
CA MET A 298 -8.65 -2.27 12.26
C MET A 298 -8.99 -0.98 13.03
N LEU A 299 -8.95 0.15 12.33
CA LEU A 299 -9.26 1.47 12.88
C LEU A 299 -10.72 1.79 12.60
N SER A 300 -11.34 2.61 13.46
CA SER A 300 -12.71 3.08 13.23
C SER A 300 -12.81 3.91 11.95
N PRO A 301 -13.98 3.97 11.30
CA PRO A 301 -14.25 4.97 10.28
C PRO A 301 -13.89 6.39 10.76
N TYR A 302 -13.41 7.23 9.85
CA TYR A 302 -12.95 8.59 10.12
C TYR A 302 -11.89 8.67 11.23
N HIS A 303 -11.03 7.66 11.39
CA HIS A 303 -9.99 7.69 12.41
C HIS A 303 -8.92 8.77 12.14
N THR A 304 -8.47 8.89 10.88
CA THR A 304 -7.56 9.94 10.39
C THR A 304 -8.06 10.44 9.03
N GLY A 305 -7.20 11.10 8.25
CA GLY A 305 -7.44 11.53 6.88
C GLY A 305 -7.77 13.01 6.80
N ALA A 306 -8.16 13.45 5.60
CA ALA A 306 -8.62 14.79 5.31
C ALA A 306 -9.74 15.24 6.26
N ALA A 307 -10.72 14.35 6.49
CA ALA A 307 -11.86 14.58 7.39
C ALA A 307 -11.47 14.86 8.86
N LYS A 308 -10.24 14.55 9.28
CA LYS A 308 -9.72 14.81 10.64
C LYS A 308 -8.52 15.75 10.66
N SER A 309 -8.18 16.37 9.54
CA SER A 309 -6.99 17.20 9.43
C SER A 309 -7.32 18.67 9.70
N PRO A 310 -6.63 19.33 10.67
CA PRO A 310 -6.81 20.76 10.93
C PRO A 310 -6.63 21.65 9.70
N LEU A 311 -5.71 21.28 8.80
CA LEU A 311 -5.47 22.00 7.55
C LEU A 311 -6.72 22.03 6.65
N ILE A 312 -7.36 20.87 6.43
CA ILE A 312 -8.55 20.79 5.58
C ILE A 312 -9.70 21.58 6.20
N LYS A 313 -9.88 21.46 7.52
CA LYS A 313 -10.89 22.24 8.25
C LYS A 313 -10.66 23.75 8.06
N LEU A 314 -9.44 24.24 8.28
CA LEU A 314 -9.08 25.65 8.10
C LEU A 314 -9.39 26.13 6.69
N LEU A 315 -9.01 25.35 5.67
CA LEU A 315 -9.20 25.76 4.27
C LEU A 315 -10.67 25.77 3.84
N VAL A 316 -11.51 24.90 4.40
CA VAL A 316 -12.96 24.90 4.16
C VAL A 316 -13.66 26.03 4.90
N GLU A 317 -13.23 26.37 6.13
CA GLU A 317 -13.75 27.51 6.89
C GLU A 317 -13.28 28.86 6.33
N GLY A 318 -12.17 28.86 5.58
CA GLY A 318 -11.54 30.03 4.99
C GLY A 318 -10.29 30.46 5.76
N HIS A 319 -9.32 31.03 5.03
CA HIS A 319 -8.10 31.59 5.61
C HIS A 319 -7.72 32.89 4.89
N GLU A 320 -7.95 34.02 5.58
CA GLU A 320 -7.83 35.36 4.99
C GLU A 320 -8.67 35.48 3.70
N ASP A 321 -8.13 36.09 2.65
CA ASP A 321 -8.79 36.26 1.35
C ASP A 321 -8.53 35.09 0.36
N VAL A 322 -8.01 33.96 0.84
CA VAL A 322 -7.69 32.80 -0.02
C VAL A 322 -8.95 31.99 -0.32
N THR A 323 -9.24 31.79 -1.61
CA THR A 323 -10.28 30.88 -2.09
C THR A 323 -9.65 29.77 -2.93
N LEU A 324 -9.88 28.51 -2.53
CA LEU A 324 -9.43 27.33 -3.27
C LEU A 324 -10.53 26.79 -4.18
N THR A 325 -10.11 26.19 -5.30
CA THR A 325 -11.04 25.41 -6.13
C THR A 325 -11.34 24.06 -5.48
N GLN A 326 -12.42 23.40 -5.89
CA GLN A 326 -12.71 22.03 -5.43
C GLN A 326 -11.58 21.06 -5.79
N GLU A 327 -10.98 21.22 -6.97
CA GLU A 327 -9.84 20.40 -7.39
C GLU A 327 -8.63 20.58 -6.47
N ASP A 328 -8.34 21.80 -6.04
CA ASP A 328 -7.24 22.07 -5.11
C ASP A 328 -7.49 21.43 -3.74
N LEU A 329 -8.72 21.56 -3.22
CA LEU A 329 -9.14 20.92 -1.97
C LEU A 329 -9.06 19.40 -2.06
N ASP A 330 -9.55 18.80 -3.15
CA ASP A 330 -9.53 17.36 -3.37
C ASP A 330 -8.10 16.81 -3.48
N LYS A 331 -7.19 17.54 -4.13
CA LYS A 331 -5.76 17.18 -4.19
C LYS A 331 -5.12 17.21 -2.81
N LEU A 332 -5.37 18.25 -2.01
CA LEU A 332 -4.87 18.35 -0.64
C LEU A 332 -5.44 17.24 0.25
N ALA A 333 -6.74 16.97 0.15
CA ALA A 333 -7.41 15.90 0.89
C ALA A 333 -6.84 14.52 0.50
N CYS A 334 -6.72 14.24 -0.80
CA CYS A 334 -6.16 13.00 -1.31
C CYS A 334 -4.71 12.80 -0.86
N TRP A 335 -3.88 13.85 -0.90
CA TRP A 335 -2.49 13.79 -0.42
C TRP A 335 -2.40 13.32 1.03
N ILE A 336 -3.27 13.84 1.91
CA ILE A 336 -3.33 13.43 3.31
C ILE A 336 -3.82 11.98 3.42
N ASP A 337 -4.92 11.65 2.73
CA ASP A 337 -5.58 10.34 2.81
C ASP A 337 -4.66 9.20 2.37
N ILE A 338 -3.79 9.41 1.38
CA ILE A 338 -2.85 8.37 0.91
C ILE A 338 -1.53 8.33 1.70
N GLY A 339 -1.46 9.04 2.82
CA GLY A 339 -0.33 8.99 3.75
C GLY A 339 0.80 9.96 3.42
N VAL A 340 0.48 11.16 2.93
CA VAL A 340 1.40 12.29 2.71
C VAL A 340 2.69 11.96 1.94
N PRO A 341 2.63 11.29 0.77
CA PRO A 341 3.80 11.11 -0.08
C PRO A 341 4.39 12.47 -0.47
N TYR A 342 5.71 12.56 -0.47
CA TYR A 342 6.42 13.69 -1.09
C TYR A 342 6.77 13.36 -2.54
N CYS A 343 7.31 12.17 -2.78
CA CYS A 343 7.77 11.75 -4.09
C CYS A 343 6.74 10.86 -4.79
N GLY A 344 6.39 11.21 -6.03
CA GLY A 344 5.62 10.37 -6.95
C GLY A 344 6.48 9.33 -7.67
N GLU A 345 7.80 9.46 -7.62
CA GLU A 345 8.76 8.48 -8.16
C GLU A 345 9.91 8.31 -7.17
N TYR A 346 10.49 7.11 -7.07
CA TYR A 346 11.58 6.89 -6.11
C TYR A 346 12.83 7.72 -6.41
N THR A 347 13.07 8.15 -7.65
CA THR A 347 14.19 9.01 -8.04
C THR A 347 13.89 10.51 -7.89
N GLU A 348 12.63 10.91 -7.69
CA GLU A 348 12.24 12.32 -7.58
C GLU A 348 12.90 12.96 -6.34
N LYS A 349 13.55 14.13 -6.52
CA LYS A 349 14.30 14.84 -5.47
C LYS A 349 15.41 13.99 -4.80
N MET A 350 15.86 12.92 -5.43
CA MET A 350 17.03 12.16 -4.98
C MET A 350 18.31 12.96 -5.20
N ASN A 351 19.30 12.80 -4.32
CA ASN A 351 20.66 13.24 -4.57
C ASN A 351 21.15 12.71 -5.93
N GLU A 352 21.58 13.61 -6.81
CA GLU A 352 22.02 13.27 -8.16
C GLU A 352 23.16 12.25 -8.17
N GLU A 353 24.04 12.29 -7.17
CA GLU A 353 25.15 11.33 -7.01
C GLU A 353 24.67 9.88 -6.81
N GLN A 354 23.44 9.69 -6.32
CA GLN A 354 22.87 8.37 -6.05
C GLN A 354 22.05 7.82 -7.22
N LEU A 355 21.67 8.67 -8.19
CA LEU A 355 20.87 8.27 -9.35
C LEU A 355 21.51 7.14 -10.16
N PRO A 356 22.83 7.12 -10.45
CA PRO A 356 23.44 6.02 -11.19
C PRO A 356 23.24 4.65 -10.52
N THR A 357 23.39 4.60 -9.19
CA THR A 357 23.19 3.38 -8.40
C THR A 357 21.74 2.92 -8.46
N TYR A 358 20.77 3.83 -8.22
CA TYR A 358 19.36 3.46 -8.28
C TYR A 358 18.95 3.00 -9.68
N ASN A 359 19.35 3.74 -10.70
CA ASN A 359 19.01 3.46 -12.10
C ASN A 359 19.57 2.12 -12.59
N LYS A 360 20.74 1.69 -12.10
CA LYS A 360 21.28 0.36 -12.39
C LYS A 360 20.31 -0.76 -11.97
N TYR A 361 19.76 -0.68 -10.76
CA TYR A 361 18.82 -1.69 -10.27
C TYR A 361 17.42 -1.55 -10.87
N LEU A 362 16.99 -0.32 -11.17
CA LEU A 362 15.76 -0.09 -11.91
C LEU A 362 15.85 -0.69 -13.32
N ALA A 363 16.97 -0.53 -14.02
CA ALA A 363 17.22 -1.16 -15.32
C ALA A 363 17.23 -2.69 -15.21
N LYS A 364 17.84 -3.25 -14.15
CA LYS A 364 17.79 -4.70 -13.88
C LYS A 364 16.35 -5.20 -13.72
N ARG A 365 15.51 -4.46 -13.00
CA ARG A 365 14.07 -4.78 -12.83
C ARG A 365 13.34 -4.77 -14.18
N LYS A 366 13.49 -3.69 -14.95
CA LYS A 366 12.88 -3.53 -16.27
C LYS A 366 13.31 -4.63 -17.25
N HIS A 367 14.56 -5.09 -17.17
CA HIS A 367 15.03 -6.22 -17.95
C HIS A 367 14.25 -7.51 -17.63
N TRP A 368 14.06 -7.83 -16.34
CA TRP A 368 13.27 -9.01 -15.94
C TRP A 368 11.79 -8.89 -16.27
N GLU A 369 11.21 -7.69 -16.16
CA GLU A 369 9.84 -7.42 -16.63
C GLU A 369 9.69 -7.67 -18.14
N ALA A 370 10.69 -7.28 -18.94
CA ALA A 370 10.70 -7.54 -20.38
C ALA A 370 10.83 -9.04 -20.71
N VAL A 371 11.66 -9.78 -19.96
CA VAL A 371 11.78 -11.24 -20.09
C VAL A 371 10.46 -11.92 -19.71
N GLU A 372 9.79 -11.48 -18.64
CA GLU A 372 8.47 -12.01 -18.28
C GLU A 372 7.43 -11.75 -19.38
N ALA A 373 7.42 -10.53 -19.94
CA ALA A 373 6.51 -10.18 -21.03
C ALA A 373 6.75 -11.04 -22.28
N GLU A 374 8.01 -11.36 -22.59
CA GLU A 374 8.38 -12.29 -23.66
C GLU A 374 7.85 -13.69 -23.40
N ASN A 375 8.11 -14.25 -22.21
CA ASN A 375 7.63 -15.58 -21.83
C ASN A 375 6.09 -15.68 -21.89
N ILE A 376 5.38 -14.62 -21.50
CA ILE A 376 3.91 -14.56 -21.61
C ILE A 376 3.48 -14.56 -23.06
N ARG A 377 4.19 -13.85 -23.95
CA ARG A 377 3.88 -13.86 -25.38
C ARG A 377 4.06 -15.26 -25.97
N GLU A 378 5.18 -15.91 -25.68
CA GLU A 378 5.45 -17.30 -26.10
C GLU A 378 4.38 -18.27 -25.57
N LEU A 379 3.97 -18.11 -24.30
CA LEU A 379 2.89 -18.91 -23.70
C LEU A 379 1.56 -18.77 -24.44
N ILE A 380 1.20 -17.54 -24.85
CA ILE A 380 -0.02 -17.26 -25.61
C ILE A 380 0.07 -17.85 -27.03
N GLU A 381 1.22 -17.70 -27.69
CA GLU A 381 1.48 -18.20 -29.05
C GLU A 381 1.48 -19.74 -29.12
N ALA A 382 2.00 -20.41 -28.08
CA ALA A 382 2.03 -21.86 -27.99
C ALA A 382 0.63 -22.50 -27.92
N GLY A 383 -0.43 -21.71 -27.74
CA GLY A 383 -1.81 -22.22 -27.68
C GLY A 383 -2.05 -23.17 -26.51
N THR A 384 -1.15 -23.16 -25.51
CA THR A 384 -1.35 -23.86 -24.24
C THR A 384 -2.59 -23.27 -23.58
N GLU A 385 -3.73 -23.92 -23.79
CA GLU A 385 -4.90 -23.76 -22.94
C GLU A 385 -4.42 -23.90 -21.49
N ASN A 386 -4.78 -22.93 -20.65
CA ASN A 386 -4.38 -22.83 -19.24
C ASN A 386 -4.12 -24.20 -18.59
N PRO A 387 -2.87 -24.51 -18.19
CA PRO A 387 -2.61 -25.73 -17.42
C PRO A 387 -3.39 -25.76 -16.11
#